data_AF-K6DQ12-F1
#
_entry.id   AF-K6DQ12-F1
#
_cell.length_a   1.000
_cell.length_b   1.000
_cell.length_c   1.000
_cell.angle_alpha   90.00
_cell.angle_beta   90.00
_cell.angle_gamma   90.00
#
_symmetry.space_group_name_H-M   'P 1'
#
loop_
_entity.id
_entity.type
_entity.pdbx_description
1 polymer ?
#
loop_
_entity_poly.entity_id
_entity_poly.type
_entity_poly.pdbx_seq_one_letter_code
_entity_poly.pdbx_strand_id
1 'polypeptide(L)'
;MKRMAFQPPTDHYNEQIESIDEQICHLIKQRKDLSNNNPGFPTKHLIASWSKKYNFYEDFLNSIFSDFLHEEIYKPIVEPKGFLKNVPILKSFEKDDTFYSVTFIRQFGNASVVHLNIDSNSTDDVSEWHQREHTHFELSIEGEKTHYDCRNDGGGGTMGHETFTFIVTPALPDDTSKIKLVFKEYKVPFQKPTGFEFII
;
A
#
# COMPACT_ATOMS: atom_id res chain seq x y z
N MET A 1 -3.36 7.70 8.31
CA MET A 1 -4.52 8.46 8.87
C MET A 1 -5.58 7.45 9.33
N LYS A 2 -6.05 7.53 10.58
CA LYS A 2 -7.08 6.62 11.11
C LYS A 2 -8.33 6.70 10.24
N ARG A 3 -8.72 5.61 9.59
CA ARG A 3 -10.00 5.58 8.87
C ARG A 3 -11.10 5.81 9.89
N MET A 4 -11.87 6.88 9.70
CA MET A 4 -13.09 7.10 10.46
C MET A 4 -14.00 5.89 10.26
N ALA A 5 -14.73 5.51 11.31
CA ALA A 5 -15.76 4.49 11.17
C ALA A 5 -16.71 4.92 10.05
N PHE A 6 -16.97 4.04 9.10
CA PHE A 6 -17.92 4.32 8.04
C PHE A 6 -19.30 4.54 8.67
N GLN A 7 -19.92 5.68 8.35
CA GLN A 7 -21.30 5.96 8.71
C GLN A 7 -22.12 5.88 7.43
N PRO A 8 -23.17 5.05 7.39
CA PRO A 8 -24.10 5.05 6.27
C PRO A 8 -24.62 6.47 6.02
N PRO A 9 -24.67 6.92 4.76
CA PRO A 9 -25.12 8.28 4.43
C PRO A 9 -26.62 8.47 4.65
N THR A 10 -27.36 7.40 4.90
CA THR A 10 -28.81 7.38 5.13
C THR A 10 -29.19 6.15 5.97
N ASP A 11 -30.26 6.28 6.75
CA ASP A 11 -30.87 5.16 7.49
C ASP A 11 -31.85 4.36 6.63
N HIS A 12 -32.20 4.87 5.44
CA HIS A 12 -33.11 4.17 4.53
C HIS A 12 -32.41 3.06 3.76
N TYR A 13 -32.90 1.83 3.92
CA TYR A 13 -32.56 0.68 3.08
C TYR A 13 -33.84 0.07 2.50
N ASN A 14 -33.83 -0.27 1.21
CA ASN A 14 -34.94 -0.97 0.57
C ASN A 14 -34.73 -2.48 0.70
N GLU A 15 -35.41 -3.13 1.64
CA GLU A 15 -35.24 -4.58 1.89
C GLU A 15 -35.52 -5.46 0.66
N GLN A 16 -36.26 -4.96 -0.34
CA GLN A 16 -36.51 -5.71 -1.58
C GLN A 16 -35.23 -6.02 -2.38
N ILE A 17 -34.15 -5.27 -2.17
CA ILE A 17 -32.87 -5.48 -2.87
C ILE A 17 -31.87 -6.35 -2.09
N GLU A 18 -32.21 -6.81 -0.88
CA GLU A 18 -31.30 -7.61 -0.02
C GLU A 18 -30.72 -8.83 -0.74
N SER A 19 -31.58 -9.60 -1.40
CA SER A 19 -31.13 -10.78 -2.16
C SER A 19 -30.21 -10.45 -3.34
N ILE A 20 -30.31 -9.23 -3.89
CA ILE A 20 -29.42 -8.75 -4.96
C ILE A 20 -28.08 -8.32 -4.37
N ASP A 21 -28.09 -7.60 -3.25
CA ASP A 21 -26.86 -7.16 -2.57
C ASP A 21 -26.03 -8.34 -2.05
N GLU A 22 -26.68 -9.40 -1.54
CA GLU A 22 -26.01 -10.65 -1.19
C GLU A 22 -25.39 -11.32 -2.43
N GLN A 23 -26.09 -11.33 -3.56
CA GLN A 23 -25.55 -11.84 -4.82
C GLN A 23 -24.36 -11.02 -5.33
N ILE A 24 -24.38 -9.70 -5.15
CA ILE A 24 -23.23 -8.84 -5.46
C ILE A 24 -22.03 -9.26 -4.61
N CYS A 25 -22.20 -9.44 -3.31
CA CYS A 25 -21.14 -9.93 -2.41
C CYS A 25 -20.59 -11.29 -2.87
N HIS A 26 -21.48 -12.21 -3.23
CA HIS A 26 -21.10 -13.52 -3.75
C HIS A 26 -20.28 -13.42 -5.05
N LEU A 27 -20.71 -12.60 -6.00
CA LEU A 27 -20.03 -12.41 -7.28
C LEU A 27 -18.66 -11.73 -7.11
N ILE A 28 -18.53 -10.78 -6.19
CA ILE A 28 -17.24 -10.16 -5.84
C ILE A 28 -16.28 -11.23 -5.32
N LYS A 29 -16.75 -12.10 -4.40
CA LYS A 29 -15.95 -13.21 -3.89
C LYS A 29 -15.54 -14.18 -5.01
N GLN A 30 -16.48 -14.59 -5.86
CA GLN A 30 -16.19 -15.48 -6.99
C GLN A 30 -15.15 -14.87 -7.93
N ARG A 31 -15.25 -13.56 -8.24
CA ARG A 31 -14.25 -12.84 -9.05
C ARG A 31 -12.86 -12.90 -8.44
N LYS A 32 -12.77 -12.72 -7.11
CA LYS A 32 -11.50 -12.79 -6.36
C LYS A 32 -10.89 -14.19 -6.42
N ASP A 33 -11.70 -15.22 -6.16
CA ASP A 33 -11.25 -16.62 -6.15
C ASP A 33 -10.81 -17.08 -7.55
N LEU A 34 -11.57 -16.75 -8.61
CA LEU A 34 -11.26 -17.10 -10.00
C LEU A 34 -9.99 -16.43 -10.53
N SER A 35 -9.67 -15.23 -10.04
CA SER A 35 -8.50 -14.48 -10.47
C SER A 35 -7.28 -14.69 -9.59
N ASN A 36 -7.38 -15.52 -8.55
CA ASN A 36 -6.35 -15.67 -7.51
C ASN A 36 -5.92 -14.31 -6.94
N ASN A 37 -6.89 -13.46 -6.61
CA ASN A 37 -6.71 -12.08 -6.15
C ASN A 37 -5.94 -11.16 -7.12
N ASN A 38 -5.86 -11.51 -8.41
CA ASN A 38 -5.25 -10.69 -9.46
C ASN A 38 -6.20 -10.50 -10.65
N PRO A 39 -7.30 -9.75 -10.49
CA PRO A 39 -8.36 -9.70 -11.48
C PRO A 39 -8.09 -8.73 -12.64
N GLY A 40 -7.02 -7.93 -12.57
CA GLY A 40 -6.77 -6.83 -13.50
C GLY A 40 -7.94 -5.83 -13.57
N PHE A 41 -8.01 -5.11 -14.69
CA PHE A 41 -9.02 -4.07 -14.92
C PHE A 41 -9.77 -4.34 -16.25
N PRO A 42 -11.10 -4.16 -16.31
CA PRO A 42 -11.84 -4.31 -17.55
C PRO A 42 -11.35 -3.36 -18.65
N THR A 43 -11.31 -3.82 -19.89
CA THR A 43 -10.87 -2.98 -21.01
C THR A 43 -11.88 -1.87 -21.30
N LYS A 44 -11.42 -0.76 -21.89
CA LYS A 44 -12.29 0.35 -22.31
C LYS A 44 -13.48 -0.10 -23.17
N HIS A 45 -13.24 -1.09 -24.06
CA HIS A 45 -14.30 -1.68 -24.88
C HIS A 45 -15.36 -2.42 -24.05
N LEU A 46 -14.94 -3.18 -23.02
CA LEU A 46 -15.87 -3.88 -22.14
C LEU A 46 -16.72 -2.89 -21.32
N ILE A 47 -16.08 -1.85 -20.74
CA ILE A 47 -16.78 -0.80 -19.99
C ILE A 47 -17.84 -0.10 -20.85
N ALA A 48 -17.48 0.34 -22.06
CA ALA A 48 -18.41 0.99 -22.98
C ALA A 48 -19.57 0.06 -23.38
N SER A 49 -19.28 -1.23 -23.61
CA SER A 49 -20.30 -2.23 -23.96
C SER A 49 -21.30 -2.45 -22.81
N TRP A 50 -20.82 -2.63 -21.58
CA TRP A 50 -21.65 -2.84 -20.40
C TRP A 50 -22.43 -1.58 -20.01
N SER A 51 -21.80 -0.41 -20.10
CA SER A 51 -22.45 0.89 -19.91
C SER A 51 -23.68 1.02 -20.81
N LYS A 52 -23.53 0.77 -22.11
CA LYS A 52 -24.64 0.80 -23.06
C LYS A 52 -25.69 -0.28 -22.78
N LYS A 53 -25.26 -1.50 -22.48
CA LYS A 53 -26.17 -2.65 -22.29
C LYS A 53 -27.05 -2.50 -21.05
N TYR A 54 -26.48 -2.03 -19.94
CA TYR A 54 -27.16 -1.96 -18.64
C TYR A 54 -27.57 -0.54 -18.26
N ASN A 55 -27.36 0.44 -19.16
CA ASN A 55 -27.68 1.85 -18.94
C ASN A 55 -26.95 2.46 -17.73
N PHE A 56 -25.64 2.22 -17.63
CA PHE A 56 -24.75 2.84 -16.63
C PHE A 56 -23.90 3.93 -17.27
N TYR A 57 -23.41 4.88 -16.47
CA TYR A 57 -22.32 5.76 -16.88
C TYR A 57 -20.99 5.00 -16.89
N GLU A 58 -20.13 5.26 -17.87
CA GLU A 58 -18.80 4.60 -17.94
C GLU A 58 -17.96 4.90 -16.70
N ASP A 59 -17.95 6.15 -16.22
CA ASP A 59 -17.19 6.56 -15.03
C ASP A 59 -17.65 5.88 -13.74
N PHE A 60 -18.94 5.57 -13.64
CA PHE A 60 -19.46 4.79 -12.52
C PHE A 60 -18.89 3.36 -12.51
N LEU A 61 -18.87 2.69 -13.67
CA LEU A 61 -18.26 1.37 -13.80
C LEU A 61 -16.75 1.42 -13.54
N ASN A 62 -16.06 2.44 -14.08
CA ASN A 62 -14.63 2.64 -13.81
C ASN A 62 -14.36 2.78 -12.31
N SER A 63 -15.19 3.53 -11.58
CA SER A 63 -15.05 3.71 -10.13
C SER A 63 -15.23 2.39 -9.38
N ILE A 64 -16.30 1.64 -9.66
CA ILE A 64 -16.55 0.32 -9.04
C ILE A 64 -15.39 -0.64 -9.27
N PHE A 65 -14.94 -0.79 -10.51
CA PHE A 65 -13.85 -1.72 -10.82
C PHE A 65 -12.50 -1.24 -10.29
N SER A 66 -12.32 0.07 -10.07
CA SER A 66 -11.13 0.61 -9.38
C SER A 66 -11.16 0.23 -7.90
N ASP A 67 -12.31 0.34 -7.23
CA ASP A 67 -12.46 -0.11 -5.85
C ASP A 67 -12.22 -1.61 -5.69
N PHE A 68 -12.72 -2.43 -6.63
CA PHE A 68 -12.45 -3.87 -6.63
C PHE A 68 -10.98 -4.22 -6.90
N LEU A 69 -10.25 -3.39 -7.64
CA LEU A 69 -8.83 -3.58 -7.88
C LEU A 69 -8.00 -3.29 -6.63
N HIS A 70 -8.44 -2.32 -5.82
CA HIS A 70 -7.70 -1.82 -4.67
C HIS A 70 -8.34 -2.22 -3.32
N GLU A 71 -8.97 -3.39 -3.22
CA GLU A 71 -9.64 -3.87 -1.99
C GLU A 71 -8.71 -3.80 -0.75
N GLU A 72 -7.42 -4.03 -0.94
CA GLU A 72 -6.40 -4.04 0.12
C GLU A 72 -6.32 -2.70 0.90
N ILE A 73 -6.70 -1.57 0.29
CA ILE A 73 -6.76 -0.27 0.99
C ILE A 73 -7.78 -0.30 2.15
N TYR A 74 -8.74 -1.23 2.09
CA TYR A 74 -9.79 -1.46 3.08
C TYR A 74 -9.42 -2.37 4.24
N LYS A 75 -8.23 -2.97 4.24
CA LYS A 75 -7.70 -3.64 5.44
C LYS A 75 -7.70 -2.70 6.65
N PRO A 76 -8.14 -3.17 7.84
CA PRO A 76 -8.05 -2.41 9.08
C PRO A 76 -6.61 -1.95 9.35
N ILE A 77 -6.45 -0.72 9.84
CA ILE A 77 -5.15 -0.17 10.20
C ILE A 77 -4.79 -0.66 11.60
N VAL A 78 -3.67 -1.38 11.72
CA VAL A 78 -3.10 -1.76 13.01
C VAL A 78 -2.37 -0.55 13.60
N GLU A 79 -2.89 -0.01 14.70
CA GLU A 79 -2.19 1.03 15.46
C GLU A 79 -1.13 0.38 16.37
N PRO A 80 0.17 0.73 16.25
CA PRO A 80 1.21 0.21 17.15
C PRO A 80 0.96 0.65 18.60
N LYS A 81 0.97 -0.31 19.54
CA LYS A 81 0.63 -0.11 20.96
C LYS A 81 1.60 -0.83 21.88
N GLY A 82 1.92 -0.19 22.99
CA GLY A 82 2.87 -0.72 23.98
C GLY A 82 4.29 -0.78 23.41
N PHE A 83 4.91 0.40 23.25
CA PHE A 83 6.30 0.49 22.81
C PHE A 83 7.21 -0.33 23.74
N LEU A 84 8.08 -1.15 23.15
CA LEU A 84 8.99 -2.03 23.86
C LEU A 84 10.42 -1.51 23.81
N LYS A 85 10.96 -1.33 22.59
CA LYS A 85 12.36 -0.93 22.36
C LYS A 85 12.61 -0.52 20.91
N ASN A 86 13.80 0.03 20.66
CA ASN A 86 14.35 0.19 19.31
C ASN A 86 15.40 -0.91 19.06
N VAL A 87 15.23 -1.66 17.98
CA VAL A 87 16.20 -2.66 17.52
C VAL A 87 17.10 -2.00 16.47
N PRO A 88 18.41 -1.84 16.71
CA PRO A 88 19.31 -1.21 15.75
C PRO A 88 19.48 -2.13 14.53
N ILE A 89 19.33 -1.56 13.34
CA ILE A 89 19.60 -2.23 12.06
C ILE A 89 20.88 -1.67 11.45
N LEU A 90 20.99 -0.34 11.36
CA LEU A 90 22.14 0.39 10.83
C LEU A 90 22.62 -0.18 9.49
N LYS A 91 21.69 -0.40 8.56
CA LYS A 91 21.99 -0.89 7.22
C LYS A 91 21.53 0.11 6.18
N SER A 92 22.23 0.09 5.06
CA SER A 92 21.97 0.99 3.94
C SER A 92 22.23 0.33 2.60
N PHE A 93 21.65 0.93 1.57
CA PHE A 93 21.86 0.64 0.17
C PHE A 93 22.10 1.98 -0.54
N GLU A 94 23.07 2.04 -1.45
CA GLU A 94 23.43 3.27 -2.16
C GLU A 94 23.34 3.05 -3.66
N LYS A 95 22.73 4.00 -4.36
CA LYS A 95 22.60 4.00 -5.82
C LYS A 95 22.43 5.43 -6.32
N ASP A 96 23.17 5.78 -7.38
CA ASP A 96 23.06 7.06 -8.10
C ASP A 96 23.06 8.28 -7.15
N ASP A 97 24.08 8.35 -6.26
CA ASP A 97 24.24 9.40 -5.23
C ASP A 97 23.05 9.58 -4.27
N THR A 98 22.21 8.54 -4.18
CA THR A 98 21.08 8.45 -3.26
C THR A 98 21.32 7.30 -2.28
N PHE A 99 21.18 7.62 -1.00
CA PHE A 99 21.44 6.74 0.13
C PHE A 99 20.12 6.32 0.78
N TYR A 100 19.83 5.02 0.74
CA TYR A 100 18.63 4.42 1.32
C TYR A 100 19.04 3.73 2.62
N SER A 101 18.36 4.01 3.73
CA SER A 101 18.75 3.45 5.03
C SER A 101 17.59 3.10 5.95
N VAL A 102 17.81 2.06 6.75
CA VAL A 102 16.99 1.75 7.93
C VAL A 102 17.93 1.72 9.13
N THR A 103 17.77 2.70 10.01
CA THR A 103 18.66 2.89 11.17
C THR A 103 18.24 2.01 12.34
N PHE A 104 16.94 1.95 12.64
CA PHE A 104 16.36 1.10 13.67
C PHE A 104 14.91 0.72 13.33
N ILE A 105 14.44 -0.35 13.95
CA ILE A 105 13.04 -0.78 13.94
C ILE A 105 12.47 -0.52 15.33
N ARG A 106 11.33 0.17 15.39
CA ARG A 106 10.61 0.38 16.66
C ARG A 106 9.73 -0.83 16.91
N GLN A 107 9.91 -1.48 18.05
CA GLN A 107 9.12 -2.64 18.43
C GLN A 107 7.99 -2.24 19.37
N PHE A 108 6.79 -2.72 19.07
CA PHE A 108 5.59 -2.60 19.89
C PHE A 108 5.04 -4.00 20.18
N GLY A 109 4.21 -4.14 21.21
CA GLY A 109 3.65 -5.44 21.58
C GLY A 109 2.82 -6.11 20.48
N ASN A 110 2.25 -5.33 19.55
CA ASN A 110 1.37 -5.83 18.48
C ASN A 110 1.88 -5.61 17.05
N ALA A 111 2.95 -4.83 16.84
CA ALA A 111 3.46 -4.47 15.52
C ALA A 111 4.92 -3.99 15.60
N SER A 112 5.59 -3.93 14.45
CA SER A 112 6.87 -3.23 14.31
C SER A 112 6.70 -2.03 13.38
N VAL A 113 7.50 -0.99 13.61
CA VAL A 113 7.54 0.20 12.74
C VAL A 113 8.93 0.31 12.13
N VAL A 114 8.98 0.32 10.79
CA VAL A 114 10.19 0.47 9.98
C VAL A 114 10.17 1.87 9.36
N HIS A 115 11.28 2.59 9.49
CA HIS A 115 11.47 3.87 8.83
C HIS A 115 12.54 3.71 7.75
N LEU A 116 12.15 3.89 6.50
CA LEU A 116 13.08 4.03 5.38
C LEU A 116 13.41 5.52 5.25
N ASN A 117 14.70 5.84 5.30
CA ASN A 117 15.21 7.18 5.01
C ASN A 117 15.90 7.13 3.64
N ILE A 118 15.70 8.19 2.85
CA ILE A 118 16.28 8.37 1.54
C ILE A 118 16.95 9.73 1.54
N ASP A 119 18.27 9.73 1.41
CA ASP A 119 19.11 10.92 1.45
C ASP A 119 19.84 11.06 0.11
N SER A 120 19.51 12.08 -0.67
CA SER A 120 20.20 12.42 -1.91
C SER A 120 20.98 13.72 -1.72
N ASN A 121 22.26 13.72 -2.09
CA ASN A 121 23.11 14.92 -2.06
C ASN A 121 22.91 15.84 -3.28
N SER A 122 21.83 15.63 -4.03
CA SER A 122 21.55 16.38 -5.25
C SER A 122 21.47 17.88 -4.93
N THR A 123 22.35 18.67 -5.56
CA THR A 123 22.32 20.14 -5.56
C THR A 123 21.20 20.71 -6.42
N ASP A 124 20.31 19.83 -6.91
CA ASP A 124 19.17 20.13 -7.77
C ASP A 124 18.42 21.36 -7.26
N ASP A 125 18.34 22.35 -8.14
CA ASP A 125 17.60 23.58 -7.90
C ASP A 125 16.17 23.23 -7.48
N VAL A 126 15.51 24.05 -6.65
CA VAL A 126 14.16 23.74 -6.10
C VAL A 126 13.14 23.42 -7.21
N SER A 127 13.41 23.92 -8.42
CA SER A 127 12.66 23.67 -9.65
C SER A 127 12.72 22.23 -10.17
N GLU A 128 13.83 21.50 -9.98
CA GLU A 128 14.00 20.11 -10.40
C GLU A 128 13.32 19.14 -9.41
N TRP A 129 13.30 19.47 -8.11
CA TRP A 129 12.59 18.68 -7.11
C TRP A 129 11.07 18.63 -7.37
N HIS A 130 10.46 19.74 -7.80
CA HIS A 130 9.05 19.78 -8.21
C HIS A 130 8.75 19.02 -9.52
N GLN A 131 9.78 18.69 -10.30
CA GLN A 131 9.64 17.93 -11.55
C GLN A 131 9.98 16.45 -11.38
N ARG A 132 10.49 16.03 -10.21
CA ARG A 132 10.73 14.61 -9.93
C ARG A 132 9.41 13.86 -9.97
N GLU A 133 9.40 12.76 -10.72
CA GLU A 133 8.29 11.84 -10.68
C GLU A 133 8.16 11.34 -9.24
N HIS A 134 7.01 11.61 -8.60
CA HIS A 134 6.76 11.09 -7.27
C HIS A 134 6.75 9.56 -7.32
N THR A 135 7.56 8.94 -6.47
CA THR A 135 7.57 7.50 -6.28
C THR A 135 7.10 7.14 -4.87
N HIS A 136 6.68 5.90 -4.74
CA HIS A 136 6.23 5.31 -3.49
C HIS A 136 6.95 3.98 -3.31
N PHE A 137 7.25 3.63 -2.06
CA PHE A 137 7.84 2.34 -1.73
C PHE A 137 6.86 1.45 -1.00
N GLU A 138 6.79 0.19 -1.42
CA GLU A 138 6.21 -0.90 -0.63
C GLU A 138 7.33 -1.67 0.07
N LEU A 139 7.03 -2.19 1.26
CA LEU A 139 7.91 -3.04 2.04
C LEU A 139 7.38 -4.47 2.01
N SER A 140 8.26 -5.45 1.87
CA SER A 140 7.99 -6.85 2.16
C SER A 140 9.10 -7.46 3.00
N ILE A 141 8.76 -8.47 3.80
CA ILE A 141 9.69 -9.14 4.72
C ILE A 141 9.97 -10.54 4.18
N GLU A 142 11.22 -10.84 3.92
CA GLU A 142 11.68 -12.19 3.57
C GLU A 142 12.49 -12.81 4.72
N GLY A 143 12.57 -14.14 4.76
CA GLY A 143 13.51 -14.87 5.61
C GLY A 143 12.89 -15.74 6.70
N GLU A 144 11.60 -15.55 7.00
CA GLU A 144 10.83 -16.43 7.91
C GLU A 144 9.64 -17.08 7.21
N LYS A 145 9.07 -18.12 7.85
CA LYS A 145 7.81 -18.76 7.40
C LYS A 145 6.58 -17.93 7.73
N THR A 146 6.73 -16.91 8.58
CA THR A 146 5.65 -16.01 8.99
C THR A 146 5.32 -15.06 7.85
N HIS A 147 4.05 -14.98 7.48
CA HIS A 147 3.56 -13.97 6.55
C HIS A 147 3.34 -12.65 7.29
N TYR A 148 3.99 -11.57 6.83
CA TYR A 148 3.88 -10.24 7.39
C TYR A 148 3.04 -9.34 6.47
N ASP A 149 2.04 -8.66 7.04
CA ASP A 149 1.34 -7.56 6.39
C ASP A 149 2.13 -6.28 6.62
N CYS A 150 2.58 -5.64 5.54
CA CYS A 150 3.42 -4.45 5.58
C CYS A 150 2.66 -3.29 4.96
N ARG A 151 2.27 -2.32 5.79
CA ARG A 151 1.47 -1.18 5.36
C ARG A 151 2.29 0.10 5.43
N ASN A 152 2.36 0.82 4.32
CA ASN A 152 2.86 2.18 4.33
C ASN A 152 1.87 3.10 5.09
N ASP A 153 2.35 3.76 6.14
CA ASP A 153 1.57 4.71 6.98
C ASP A 153 1.85 6.18 6.61
N GLY A 154 2.48 6.39 5.45
CA GLY A 154 2.83 7.69 4.92
C GLY A 154 4.30 7.98 5.02
N GLY A 155 4.62 9.20 4.64
CA GLY A 155 5.99 9.67 4.52
C GLY A 155 6.00 11.17 4.31
N GLY A 156 7.19 11.73 4.40
CA GLY A 156 7.40 13.15 4.20
C GLY A 156 8.86 13.40 3.87
N GLY A 157 9.09 14.46 3.13
CA GLY A 157 10.43 14.81 2.71
C GLY A 157 10.49 16.22 2.15
N THR A 158 11.69 16.76 2.19
CA THR A 158 12.03 18.07 1.64
C THR A 158 13.49 18.05 1.24
N MET A 159 13.83 18.66 0.10
CA MET A 159 15.20 19.03 -0.28
C MET A 159 16.21 17.88 -0.10
N GLY A 160 15.98 16.77 -0.80
CA GLY A 160 16.90 15.63 -0.83
C GLY A 160 16.84 14.71 0.39
N HIS A 161 15.97 14.95 1.37
CA HIS A 161 15.66 13.98 2.42
C HIS A 161 14.19 13.56 2.33
N GLU A 162 13.95 12.26 2.21
CA GLU A 162 12.61 11.66 2.20
C GLU A 162 12.53 10.51 3.19
N THR A 163 11.36 10.35 3.80
CA THR A 163 11.10 9.28 4.76
C THR A 163 9.81 8.57 4.42
N PHE A 164 9.80 7.24 4.56
CA PHE A 164 8.62 6.40 4.51
C PHE A 164 8.49 5.59 5.79
N THR A 165 7.29 5.56 6.35
CA THR A 165 6.98 4.81 7.56
C THR A 165 6.14 3.59 7.20
N PHE A 166 6.54 2.42 7.69
CA PHE A 166 5.84 1.17 7.47
C PHE A 166 5.46 0.53 8.79
N ILE A 167 4.22 0.07 8.90
CA ILE A 167 3.72 -0.75 9.99
C ILE A 167 3.72 -2.21 9.53
N VAL A 168 4.41 -3.06 10.28
CA VAL A 168 4.56 -4.49 10.00
C VAL A 168 3.81 -5.29 11.06
N THR A 169 2.90 -6.16 10.61
CA THR A 169 2.08 -7.03 11.47
C THR A 169 2.14 -8.49 11.01
N PRO A 170 2.38 -9.47 11.90
CA PRO A 170 2.69 -9.32 13.33
C PRO A 170 4.02 -8.61 13.58
N ALA A 171 4.32 -8.29 14.85
CA ALA A 171 5.62 -7.73 15.21
C ALA A 171 6.77 -8.64 14.75
N LEU A 172 7.77 -8.04 14.14
CA LEU A 172 9.03 -8.67 13.74
C LEU A 172 9.76 -9.22 14.98
N PRO A 173 10.55 -10.31 14.82
CA PRO A 173 11.39 -10.81 15.89
C PRO A 173 12.43 -9.77 16.34
N ASP A 174 12.90 -9.90 17.58
CA ASP A 174 13.98 -9.09 18.11
C ASP A 174 15.31 -9.33 17.38
N ASP A 175 15.56 -10.58 16.98
CA ASP A 175 16.69 -10.95 16.14
C ASP A 175 16.29 -10.78 14.68
N THR A 176 16.71 -9.65 14.10
CA THR A 176 16.43 -9.29 12.72
C THR A 176 17.49 -9.80 11.74
N SER A 177 18.47 -10.58 12.20
CA SER A 177 19.56 -11.08 11.33
C SER A 177 19.07 -12.03 10.23
N LYS A 178 17.93 -12.69 10.47
CA LYS A 178 17.31 -13.66 9.56
C LYS A 178 16.26 -13.05 8.65
N ILE A 179 15.87 -11.81 8.87
CA ILE A 179 14.90 -11.12 8.03
C ILE A 179 15.60 -10.18 7.06
N LYS A 180 14.98 -10.00 5.91
CA LYS A 180 15.37 -9.04 4.89
C LYS A 180 14.21 -8.10 4.64
N LEU A 181 14.49 -6.81 4.65
CA LEU A 181 13.55 -5.75 4.31
C LEU A 181 13.70 -5.49 2.81
N VAL A 182 12.71 -5.90 2.02
CA VAL A 182 12.71 -5.74 0.57
C VAL A 182 11.82 -4.56 0.22
N PHE A 183 12.41 -3.53 -0.36
CA PHE A 183 11.72 -2.31 -0.77
C PHE A 183 11.54 -2.31 -2.29
N LYS A 184 10.30 -2.10 -2.75
CA LYS A 184 9.94 -2.03 -4.17
C LYS A 184 9.39 -0.65 -4.49
N GLU A 185 9.92 -0.03 -5.54
CA GLU A 185 9.50 1.30 -5.97
C GLU A 185 8.37 1.23 -7.00
N TYR A 186 7.41 2.13 -6.83
CA TYR A 186 6.26 2.31 -7.70
C TYR A 186 6.06 3.76 -8.10
N LYS A 187 5.65 4.00 -9.34
CA LYS A 187 5.20 5.32 -9.81
C LYS A 187 3.78 5.60 -9.33
N VAL A 188 3.57 6.78 -8.76
CA VAL A 188 2.22 7.30 -8.50
C VAL A 188 1.68 8.06 -9.73
N PRO A 189 0.35 8.14 -9.93
CA PRO A 189 -0.73 7.58 -9.09
C PRO A 189 -1.06 6.11 -9.38
N PHE A 190 -0.55 5.52 -10.47
CA PHE A 190 -1.04 4.23 -10.98
C PHE A 190 -0.37 2.98 -10.38
N GLN A 191 0.43 3.13 -9.31
CA GLN A 191 1.15 2.03 -8.64
C GLN A 191 1.86 1.11 -9.64
N LYS A 192 2.53 1.68 -10.65
CA LYS A 192 3.27 0.90 -11.65
C LYS A 192 4.67 0.61 -11.10
N PRO A 193 5.10 -0.66 -11.00
CA PRO A 193 6.47 -0.98 -10.60
C PRO A 193 7.46 -0.27 -11.52
N THR A 194 8.50 0.36 -10.96
CA THR A 194 9.60 0.93 -11.76
C THR A 194 10.62 -0.12 -12.16
N GLY A 195 10.58 -1.29 -11.49
CA GLY A 195 11.63 -2.30 -11.56
C GLY A 195 12.79 -2.02 -10.63
N PHE A 196 12.76 -0.92 -9.86
CA PHE A 196 13.75 -0.65 -8.82
C PHE A 196 13.33 -1.35 -7.52
N GLU A 197 14.22 -2.22 -7.05
CA GLU A 197 14.08 -2.98 -5.82
C GLU A 197 15.44 -3.04 -5.13
N PHE A 198 15.44 -2.95 -3.80
CA PHE A 198 16.65 -3.13 -2.99
C PHE A 198 16.33 -3.82 -1.67
N ILE A 199 17.36 -4.41 -1.08
CA ILE A 199 17.26 -5.20 0.15
C ILE A 199 18.14 -4.58 1.23
N ILE A 200 17.57 -4.46 2.43
CA ILE A 200 18.25 -4.07 3.67
C ILE A 200 18.17 -5.24 4.67
#